data_AF-A0A927A4S3-F1
#
_entry.id   AF-A0A927A4S3-F1
#
_cell.length_a   1.000
_cell.length_b   1.000
_cell.length_c   1.000
_cell.angle_alpha   90.00
_cell.angle_beta   90.00
_cell.angle_gamma   90.00
#
_symmetry.space_group_name_H-M   'P 1'
#
loop_
_entity.id
_entity.type
_entity.pdbx_description
1 polymer ?
#
loop_
_entity_poly.entity_id
_entity_poly.type
_entity_poly.pdbx_seq_one_letter_code
_entity_poly.pdbx_strand_id
1 'polypeptide(L)'
;MRLRSNLCLWGEPPPYSGRGKPRVHGNKFKLNDANTWPDPEPTVELEDHKLGKVRIRLWTRQHFRLSPHHSMSIILVERLTEDGSPRVYKPMWLAFVGVQMPPLSEVWKLYLRRFAVDHWYRFVKQRLHWTLPKLSTCQYKLLGHCV
;
A
#
# COMPACT_ATOMS: atom_id res chain seq x y z
N MET A 1 -1.98 1.15 0.14
CA MET A 1 -0.66 1.59 -0.39
C MET A 1 0.34 0.45 -0.28
N ARG A 2 1.41 0.41 -1.10
CA ARG A 2 2.47 -0.60 -0.98
C ARG A 2 3.63 -0.08 -0.14
N LEU A 3 4.11 -0.92 0.76
CA LEU A 3 5.21 -0.63 1.68
C LEU A 3 6.50 -1.29 1.20
N ARG A 4 7.65 -0.67 1.54
CA ARG A 4 8.96 -1.30 1.36
C ARG A 4 9.24 -2.25 2.51
N SER A 5 9.84 -3.40 2.21
CA SER A 5 10.09 -4.46 3.20
C SER A 5 11.09 -4.07 4.30
N ASN A 6 11.89 -3.01 4.12
CA ASN A 6 12.83 -2.54 5.14
C ASN A 6 12.21 -1.53 6.13
N LEU A 7 10.90 -1.29 6.07
CA LEU A 7 10.22 -0.39 6.99
C LEU A 7 10.07 -1.01 8.39
N CYS A 8 10.04 -0.12 9.37
CA CYS A 8 9.78 -0.42 10.76
C CYS A 8 8.53 0.35 11.21
N LEU A 9 7.65 -0.34 11.91
CA LEU A 9 6.40 0.13 12.47
C LEU A 9 6.37 -0.19 13.96
N TRP A 10 5.35 0.35 14.63
CA TRP A 10 5.11 0.13 16.04
C TRP A 10 3.64 -0.14 16.27
N GLY A 11 3.35 -1.07 17.18
CA GLY A 11 1.99 -1.27 17.67
C GLY A 11 1.61 -0.23 18.72
N GLU A 12 0.37 -0.32 19.19
CA GLU A 12 -0.13 0.50 20.29
C GLU A 12 0.69 0.32 21.58
N PRO A 13 0.95 1.41 22.32
CA PRO A 13 1.62 1.31 23.60
C PRO A 13 0.77 0.52 24.60
N PRO A 14 1.41 -0.21 25.54
CA PRO A 14 0.68 -0.85 26.63
C PRO A 14 0.04 0.21 27.56
N PRO A 15 -0.94 -0.18 28.39
CA PRO A 15 -1.55 0.71 29.37
C PRO A 15 -0.50 1.42 30.22
N TYR A 16 -0.73 2.70 30.49
CA TYR A 16 0.21 3.52 31.25
C TYR A 16 0.27 3.06 32.72
N SER A 17 1.48 2.84 33.23
CA SER A 17 1.71 2.34 34.59
C SER A 17 1.68 3.40 35.69
N GLY A 18 1.42 4.67 35.35
CA GLY A 18 1.38 5.77 36.33
C GLY A 18 2.73 6.37 36.70
N ARG A 19 3.84 5.89 36.12
CA ARG A 19 5.19 6.40 36.40
C ARG A 19 5.87 6.96 35.15
N GLY A 20 6.37 8.19 35.25
CA GLY A 20 7.17 8.84 34.20
C GLY A 20 6.37 9.22 32.95
N LYS A 21 7.03 9.52 31.84
CA LYS A 21 6.33 9.84 30.58
C LYS A 21 5.63 8.59 30.02
N PRO A 22 4.34 8.66 29.63
CA PRO A 22 3.66 7.57 28.98
C PRO A 22 4.39 7.07 27.73
N ARG A 23 4.38 5.75 27.51
CA ARG A 23 4.96 5.16 26.31
C ARG A 23 4.12 5.56 25.10
N VAL A 24 4.79 5.99 24.03
CA VAL A 24 4.16 6.38 22.75
C VAL A 24 4.04 5.19 21.79
N HIS A 25 4.92 4.20 21.94
CA HIS A 25 5.01 3.05 21.04
C HIS A 25 4.99 1.74 21.82
N GLY A 26 4.29 0.76 21.28
CA GLY A 26 4.33 -0.63 21.71
C GLY A 26 5.53 -1.38 21.11
N ASN A 27 5.31 -2.67 20.85
CA ASN A 27 6.32 -3.54 20.29
C ASN A 27 6.72 -3.10 18.88
N LYS A 28 8.00 -3.28 18.57
CA LYS A 28 8.58 -2.97 17.27
C LYS A 28 8.14 -4.02 16.26
N PHE A 29 7.68 -3.59 15.09
CA PHE A 29 7.23 -4.45 13.99
C PHE A 29 8.05 -4.14 12.74
N LYS A 30 9.01 -5.00 12.40
CA LYS A 30 9.93 -4.77 11.27
C LYS A 30 9.58 -5.70 10.12
N LEU A 31 9.26 -5.13 8.96
CA LEU A 31 8.67 -5.88 7.83
C LEU A 31 9.62 -6.93 7.19
N ASN A 32 10.92 -6.88 7.47
CA ASN A 32 11.89 -7.87 6.99
C ASN A 32 12.43 -8.78 8.09
N ASP A 33 11.81 -8.78 9.27
CA ASP A 33 12.25 -9.60 10.41
C ASP A 33 11.04 -10.25 11.07
N ALA A 34 10.79 -11.51 10.68
CA ALA A 34 9.63 -12.28 11.11
C ALA A 34 9.57 -12.50 12.63
N ASN A 35 10.71 -12.46 13.31
CA ASN A 35 10.77 -12.62 14.77
C ASN A 35 10.18 -11.42 15.52
N THR A 36 10.00 -10.28 14.83
CA THR A 36 9.39 -9.07 15.42
C THR A 36 7.87 -9.03 15.25
N TRP A 37 7.28 -9.98 14.52
CA TRP A 37 5.86 -9.96 14.21
C TRP A 37 5.09 -10.56 15.38
N PRO A 38 4.12 -9.83 15.98
CA PRO A 38 3.16 -10.45 16.86
C PRO A 38 2.26 -11.40 16.06
N ASP A 39 1.43 -12.18 16.76
CA ASP A 39 0.46 -13.03 16.10
C ASP A 39 -0.47 -12.19 15.20
N PRO A 40 -0.68 -12.62 13.94
CA PRO A 40 -1.60 -11.95 13.03
C PRO A 40 -3.03 -12.14 13.54
N GLU A 41 -3.89 -11.16 13.28
CA GLU A 41 -5.29 -11.25 13.70
C GLU A 41 -6.05 -12.28 12.84
N PRO A 42 -6.32 -12.03 11.54
CA PRO A 42 -6.66 -13.09 10.61
C PRO A 42 -5.48 -13.50 9.73
N THR A 43 -5.40 -14.80 9.47
CA THR A 43 -4.63 -15.39 8.37
C THR A 43 -5.59 -16.07 7.42
N VAL A 44 -5.48 -15.78 6.12
CA VAL A 44 -6.31 -16.39 5.07
C VAL A 44 -5.39 -17.02 4.04
N GLU A 45 -5.64 -18.29 3.74
CA GLU A 45 -5.05 -18.97 2.58
C GLU A 45 -6.12 -19.15 1.51
N LEU A 46 -5.76 -18.88 0.26
CA LEU A 46 -6.65 -19.03 -0.88
C LEU A 46 -5.88 -19.51 -2.10
N GLU A 47 -6.60 -20.11 -3.03
CA GLU A 47 -6.09 -20.50 -4.33
C GLU A 47 -6.53 -19.48 -5.38
N ASP A 48 -5.57 -18.97 -6.15
CA ASP A 48 -5.82 -18.05 -7.24
C ASP A 48 -5.35 -18.66 -8.56
N HIS A 49 -6.20 -18.61 -9.58
CA HIS A 49 -5.91 -19.22 -10.88
C HIS A 49 -4.63 -18.70 -11.55
N LYS A 50 -4.20 -17.46 -11.26
CA LYS A 50 -3.00 -16.86 -11.86
C LYS A 50 -1.78 -16.97 -10.96
N LEU A 51 -1.98 -16.81 -9.64
CA LEU A 51 -0.87 -16.74 -8.69
C LEU A 51 -0.61 -18.06 -7.94
N GLY A 52 -1.50 -19.04 -8.06
CA GLY A 52 -1.48 -20.28 -7.28
C GLY A 52 -1.93 -20.04 -5.84
N LYS A 53 -1.37 -20.79 -4.89
CA LYS A 53 -1.68 -20.65 -3.47
C LYS A 53 -1.11 -19.35 -2.90
N VAL A 54 -1.94 -18.58 -2.22
CA VAL A 54 -1.60 -17.28 -1.62
C VAL A 54 -1.98 -17.28 -0.15
N ARG A 55 -1.05 -16.84 0.71
CA ARG A 55 -1.29 -16.58 2.13
C ARG A 55 -1.33 -15.09 2.39
N ILE A 56 -2.32 -14.67 3.16
CA ILE A 56 -2.54 -13.28 3.52
C ILE A 56 -2.61 -13.17 5.04
N ARG A 57 -1.79 -12.31 5.63
CA ARG A 57 -1.75 -12.05 7.08
C ARG A 57 -2.03 -10.58 7.34
N LEU A 58 -2.79 -10.30 8.38
CA LEU A 58 -3.17 -8.93 8.76
C LEU A 58 -2.74 -8.63 10.19
N TRP A 59 -2.19 -7.44 10.38
CA TRP A 59 -1.95 -6.82 11.68
C TRP A 59 -2.63 -5.46 11.71
N THR A 60 -3.48 -5.21 12.69
CA THR A 60 -4.10 -3.89 12.85
C THR A 60 -3.33 -3.03 13.84
N ARG A 61 -3.75 -1.76 13.96
CA ARG A 61 -3.27 -0.82 14.98
C ARG A 61 -1.74 -0.63 14.97
N GLN A 62 -1.16 -0.61 13.78
CA GLN A 62 0.25 -0.28 13.56
C GLN A 62 0.39 1.17 13.13
N HIS A 63 1.49 1.83 13.49
CA HIS A 63 1.78 3.21 13.08
C HIS A 63 3.26 3.44 12.78
N PHE A 64 3.54 4.55 12.09
CA PHE A 64 4.91 5.03 11.90
C PHE A 64 5.41 5.75 13.16
N ARG A 65 6.72 5.75 13.37
CA ARG A 65 7.36 6.41 14.52
C ARG A 65 6.97 7.87 14.66
N LEU A 66 6.94 8.58 13.54
CA LEU A 66 6.70 10.02 13.50
C LEU A 66 5.20 10.38 13.47
N SER A 67 4.32 9.38 13.36
CA SER A 67 2.87 9.57 13.25
C SER A 67 2.13 8.60 14.16
N PRO A 68 2.33 8.67 15.49
CA PRO A 68 1.77 7.69 16.43
C PRO A 68 0.25 7.72 16.54
N HIS A 69 -0.38 8.84 16.17
CA HIS A 69 -1.84 8.99 16.19
C HIS A 69 -2.51 8.51 14.90
N HIS A 70 -1.73 8.08 13.90
CA HIS A 70 -2.26 7.63 12.62
C HIS A 70 -2.03 6.13 12.46
N SER A 71 -2.96 5.36 13.02
CA SER A 71 -2.95 3.91 12.94
C SER A 71 -3.40 3.42 11.56
N MET A 72 -2.87 2.26 11.17
CA MET A 72 -3.13 1.62 9.90
C MET A 72 -3.10 0.10 10.05
N SER A 73 -3.72 -0.56 9.08
CA SER A 73 -3.69 -2.01 8.96
C SER A 73 -2.58 -2.43 8.00
N ILE A 74 -1.74 -3.38 8.42
CA ILE A 74 -0.64 -3.92 7.63
C ILE A 74 -1.01 -5.30 7.14
N ILE A 75 -0.86 -5.51 5.84
CA ILE A 75 -1.26 -6.72 5.15
C ILE A 75 -0.02 -7.27 4.46
N LEU A 76 0.32 -8.52 4.77
CA LEU A 76 1.35 -9.30 4.11
C LEU A 76 0.69 -10.25 3.13
N VAL A 77 1.12 -10.23 1.87
CA VAL A 77 0.68 -11.17 0.84
C VAL A 77 1.88 -11.96 0.37
N GLU A 78 1.81 -13.28 0.57
CA GLU A 78 2.84 -14.25 0.24
C GLU A 78 2.29 -15.26 -0.75
N ARG A 79 3.11 -15.65 -1.74
CA ARG A 79 2.79 -16.80 -2.59
C ARG A 79 3.43 -18.03 -2.00
N LEU A 80 2.67 -19.10 -1.87
CA LEU A 80 3.17 -20.37 -1.38
C LEU A 80 3.55 -21.28 -2.56
N THR A 81 4.47 -22.20 -2.31
CA THR A 81 4.72 -23.39 -3.13
C THR A 81 3.66 -24.45 -2.84
N GLU A 82 3.66 -25.54 -3.60
CA GLU A 82 2.79 -26.71 -3.36
C GLU A 82 3.00 -27.29 -1.96
N ASP A 83 4.25 -27.26 -1.47
CA ASP A 83 4.63 -27.70 -0.12
C ASP A 83 4.18 -26.73 0.99
N GLY A 84 3.53 -25.62 0.64
CA GLY A 84 3.08 -24.60 1.59
C GLY A 84 4.20 -23.69 2.13
N SER A 85 5.42 -23.82 1.61
CA SER A 85 6.53 -22.93 1.93
C SER A 85 6.42 -21.61 1.14
N PRO A 86 6.86 -20.46 1.69
CA PRO A 86 6.88 -19.22 0.93
C PRO A 86 7.78 -19.39 -0.30
N ARG A 87 7.24 -19.06 -1.48
CA ARG A 87 8.03 -19.05 -2.70
C ARG A 87 9.12 -17.98 -2.58
N VAL A 88 10.29 -18.19 -3.19
CA VAL A 88 11.48 -17.30 -3.14
C VAL A 88 11.22 -15.84 -3.57
N TYR A 89 10.04 -15.54 -4.11
CA TYR A 89 9.66 -14.17 -4.47
C TYR A 89 9.48 -13.26 -3.26
N LYS A 90 9.90 -12.00 -3.42
CA LYS A 90 9.70 -10.97 -2.41
C LYS A 90 8.21 -10.80 -2.09
N PRO A 91 7.82 -10.88 -0.80
CA PRO A 91 6.43 -10.72 -0.43
C PRO A 91 5.94 -9.29 -0.67
N MET A 92 4.61 -9.14 -0.78
CA MET A 92 3.99 -7.84 -0.96
C MET A 92 3.43 -7.34 0.37
N TRP A 93 3.98 -6.22 0.82
CA TRP A 93 3.47 -5.49 1.97
C TRP A 93 2.53 -4.39 1.53
N LEU A 94 1.32 -4.38 2.07
CA LEU A 94 0.32 -3.35 1.86
C LEU A 94 -0.04 -2.70 3.20
N ALA A 95 -0.33 -1.41 3.17
CA ALA A 95 -1.00 -0.71 4.25
C ALA A 95 -2.37 -0.23 3.79
N PHE A 96 -3.36 -0.43 4.65
CA PHE A 96 -4.71 0.05 4.50
C PHE A 96 -5.00 1.12 5.56
N VAL A 97 -5.55 2.24 5.10
CA VAL A 97 -6.03 3.35 5.93
C VAL A 97 -7.42 3.70 5.40
N GLY A 98 -8.43 3.66 6.27
CA GLY A 98 -9.81 3.90 5.89
C GLY A 98 -10.77 3.44 6.97
N VAL A 99 -12.05 3.77 6.79
CA VAL A 99 -13.12 3.46 7.75
C VAL A 99 -13.47 1.97 7.73
N GLN A 100 -13.64 1.40 6.54
CA GLN A 100 -13.99 0.00 6.36
C GLN A 100 -13.05 -0.66 5.36
N MET A 101 -12.36 -1.70 5.83
CA MET A 101 -11.47 -2.47 4.98
C MET A 101 -12.29 -3.46 4.12
N PRO A 102 -11.99 -3.59 2.81
CA PRO A 102 -12.54 -4.66 2.01
C PRO A 102 -12.18 -6.05 2.58
N PRO A 103 -12.89 -7.12 2.17
CA PRO A 103 -12.54 -8.48 2.58
C PRO A 103 -11.06 -8.79 2.30
N LEU A 104 -10.40 -9.45 3.25
CA LEU A 104 -8.95 -9.70 3.17
C LEU A 104 -8.58 -10.52 1.91
N SER A 105 -9.46 -11.42 1.48
CA SER A 105 -9.34 -12.21 0.25
C SER A 105 -9.33 -11.38 -1.04
N GLU A 106 -9.83 -10.15 -1.00
CA GLU A 106 -9.97 -9.26 -2.17
C GLU A 106 -9.02 -8.07 -2.17
N VAL A 107 -8.58 -7.59 -1.00
CA VAL A 107 -7.77 -6.36 -0.88
C VAL A 107 -6.57 -6.35 -1.83
N TRP A 108 -5.85 -7.46 -1.93
CA TRP A 108 -4.68 -7.55 -2.80
C TRP A 108 -5.05 -7.53 -4.29
N LYS A 109 -6.20 -8.12 -4.68
CA LYS A 109 -6.72 -8.06 -6.05
C LYS A 109 -7.09 -6.63 -6.43
N LEU A 110 -7.75 -5.91 -5.52
CA LEU A 110 -8.08 -4.49 -5.69
C LEU A 110 -6.80 -3.65 -5.83
N TYR A 111 -5.77 -3.94 -5.02
CA TYR A 111 -4.48 -3.26 -5.15
C TYR A 111 -3.82 -3.51 -6.51
N LEU A 112 -3.86 -4.74 -7.04
CA LEU A 112 -3.30 -5.05 -8.36
C LEU A 112 -3.99 -4.28 -9.50
N ARG A 113 -5.31 -4.05 -9.41
CA ARG A 113 -6.05 -3.24 -10.39
C ARG A 113 -5.54 -1.81 -10.48
N ARG A 114 -4.98 -1.25 -9.41
CA ARG A 114 -4.39 0.09 -9.41
C ARG A 114 -3.26 0.24 -10.44
N PHE A 115 -2.43 -0.79 -10.61
CA PHE A 115 -1.34 -0.72 -11.58
C PHE A 115 -1.88 -0.57 -13.00
N ALA A 116 -2.98 -1.23 -13.36
CA ALA A 116 -3.56 -1.09 -14.70
C ALA A 116 -3.95 0.37 -15.00
N VAL A 117 -4.51 1.07 -14.01
CA VAL A 117 -4.85 2.49 -14.12
C VAL A 117 -3.62 3.37 -14.32
N ASP A 118 -2.55 3.16 -13.55
CA ASP A 118 -1.30 3.91 -13.71
C ASP A 118 -0.65 3.66 -15.08
N HIS A 119 -0.67 2.43 -15.58
CA HIS A 119 -0.16 2.09 -16.92
C HIS A 119 -1.00 2.73 -18.02
N TRP A 120 -2.32 2.76 -17.85
CA TRP A 120 -3.22 3.45 -18.77
C TRP A 120 -2.92 4.95 -18.83
N TYR A 121 -2.79 5.62 -17.69
CA TYR A 121 -2.43 7.05 -17.68
C TYR A 121 -1.08 7.32 -18.34
N ARG A 122 -0.07 6.47 -18.13
CA ARG A 122 1.22 6.58 -18.83
C ARG A 122 1.07 6.40 -20.33
N PHE A 123 0.31 5.40 -20.77
CA PHE A 123 0.03 5.14 -22.18
C PHE A 123 -0.65 6.34 -22.85
N VAL A 124 -1.69 6.90 -22.24
CA VAL A 124 -2.44 8.05 -22.76
C VAL A 124 -1.55 9.30 -22.88
N LYS A 125 -0.75 9.61 -21.85
CA LYS A 125 0.12 10.78 -21.87
C LYS A 125 1.26 10.64 -22.86
N GLN A 126 1.90 9.47 -22.92
CA GLN A 126 3.13 9.27 -23.69
C GLN A 126 2.87 8.89 -25.15
N ARG A 127 1.97 7.92 -25.39
CA ARG A 127 1.74 7.36 -26.74
C ARG A 127 0.57 8.03 -27.47
N LEU A 128 -0.46 8.46 -26.75
CA LEU A 128 -1.57 9.20 -27.35
C LEU A 128 -1.36 10.71 -27.32
N HIS A 129 -0.22 11.17 -26.80
CA HIS A 129 0.15 12.59 -26.78
C HIS A 129 -0.92 13.49 -26.18
N TRP A 130 -1.73 12.97 -25.24
CA TRP A 130 -2.88 13.68 -24.67
C TRP A 130 -2.49 15.00 -23.96
N THR A 131 -1.24 15.11 -23.51
CA THR A 131 -0.70 16.32 -22.87
C THR A 131 0.08 17.23 -23.82
N LEU A 132 0.18 16.90 -25.12
CA LEU A 132 0.75 17.80 -26.11
C LEU A 132 -0.33 18.78 -26.58
N PRO A 133 -0.22 20.08 -26.27
CA PRO A 133 -1.15 21.06 -26.78
C PRO A 133 -0.97 21.17 -28.31
N LYS A 134 -2.03 20.85 -29.08
CA LYS A 134 -2.12 21.26 -30.48
C LYS A 134 -2.58 22.71 -30.52
N LEU A 135 -1.64 23.64 -30.42
CA LEU A 135 -1.91 25.04 -30.69
C LEU A 135 -1.98 25.21 -32.21
N SER A 136 -3.19 25.23 -32.77
CA SER A 136 -3.41 25.71 -34.12
C SER A 136 -3.29 27.24 -34.11
N THR A 137 -2.16 27.73 -34.62
CA THR A 137 -1.90 29.08 -35.14
C THR A 137 -2.48 30.27 -34.34
N CYS A 138 -1.59 31.03 -33.69
CA CYS A 138 -1.94 32.32 -33.12
C CYS A 138 -2.26 33.33 -34.26
N GLN A 139 -3.54 33.50 -34.60
CA GLN A 139 -3.96 34.60 -35.45
C GLN A 139 -3.93 35.90 -34.62
N TYR A 140 -2.82 36.63 -34.70
CA TYR A 140 -2.83 38.05 -34.35
C TYR A 140 -3.70 38.78 -35.37
N LYS A 141 -4.94 39.05 -34.99
CA LYS A 141 -5.87 39.91 -35.72
C LYS A 141 -5.29 41.34 -35.68
N LEU A 142 -4.66 41.78 -36.76
CA LEU A 142 -4.40 43.19 -37.02
C LEU A 142 -5.76 43.87 -37.21
N LEU A 143 -6.28 44.50 -36.18
CA LEU A 143 -7.35 45.50 -36.28
C LEU A 143 -6.96 46.70 -35.44
N GLY A 144 -6.61 47.77 -36.14
CA GLY A 144 -6.24 49.05 -35.54
C GLY A 144 -6.05 50.14 -36.59
N HIS A 145 -7.02 50.29 -37.51
CA HIS A 145 -7.26 51.60 -38.11
C HIS A 145 -8.09 52.41 -37.11
N CYS A 146 -7.56 53.54 -36.63
CA CYS A 146 -8.32 54.65 -36.09
C CYS A 146 -7.58 55.96 -36.37
N VAL A 147 -8.25 56.78 -37.21
CA VAL A 147 -8.09 58.21 -37.54
C VAL A 147 -6.83 58.63 -38.26
#